data_AF-A0A0M8SQK4-F1
#
_entry.id   AF-A0A0M8SQK4-F1
#
_cell.length_a   1.000
_cell.length_b   1.000
_cell.length_c   1.000
_cell.angle_alpha   90.00
_cell.angle_beta   90.00
_cell.angle_gamma   90.00
#
_symmetry.space_group_name_H-M   'P 1'
#
loop_
_entity.id
_entity.type
_entity.pdbx_description
1 polymer ?
#
loop_
_entity_poly.entity_id
_entity_poly.type
_entity_poly.pdbx_seq_one_letter_code
_entity_poly.pdbx_strand_id
1 'polypeptide(L)' 'MPLPRPATIPLVAVGAQLKHTFALAAGPRVHLSSHTGDLADARTLDAFAQAYHDLKHLTGLEPQAVAHDLHPGYLSTQW' A
#
# COMPACT_ATOMS: atom_id res chain seq x y z
N MET A 1 -6.07 -2.07 11.92
CA MET A 1 -7.39 -2.74 11.97
C MET A 1 -7.21 -4.26 11.88
N PRO A 2 -8.16 -5.08 12.37
CA PRO A 2 -8.11 -6.53 12.20
C PRO A 2 -8.43 -6.95 10.77
N LEU A 3 -7.82 -8.04 10.30
CA LEU A 3 -8.19 -8.71 9.06
C LEU A 3 -9.17 -9.86 9.32
N PRO A 4 -10.15 -10.09 8.43
CA PRO A 4 -11.07 -11.23 8.54
C PRO A 4 -10.36 -12.58 8.30
N ARG A 5 -9.23 -12.56 7.57
CA ARG A 5 -8.33 -13.70 7.40
C ARG A 5 -6.89 -13.22 7.60
N PRO A 6 -6.07 -13.89 8.43
CA PRO A 6 -4.69 -13.50 8.62
C PRO A 6 -3.88 -13.56 7.32
N ALA A 7 -3.04 -12.56 7.09
CA ALA A 7 -2.01 -12.61 6.05
C ALA A 7 -0.92 -13.60 6.47
N THR A 8 -0.70 -14.63 5.66
CA THR A 8 0.28 -15.71 5.92
C THR A 8 1.72 -15.25 5.76
N ILE A 9 1.95 -14.25 4.89
CA ILE A 9 3.21 -13.53 4.75
C ILE A 9 2.93 -12.02 4.87
N PRO A 10 3.88 -11.23 5.38
CA PRO A 10 3.77 -9.79 5.33
C PRO A 10 3.63 -9.32 3.87
N LEU A 11 2.69 -8.41 3.60
CA LEU A 11 2.46 -7.91 2.25
C LEU A 11 2.11 -6.42 2.26
N VAL A 12 2.33 -5.79 1.11
CA VAL A 12 1.79 -4.47 0.79
C VAL A 12 0.70 -4.62 -0.26
N ALA A 13 -0.45 -4.00 -0.04
CA ALA A 13 -1.48 -3.82 -1.06
C ALA A 13 -1.42 -2.36 -1.54
N VAL A 14 -0.98 -2.14 -2.77
CA VAL A 14 -0.69 -0.79 -3.32
C VAL A 14 -1.93 -0.09 -3.90
N GLY A 15 -3.08 -0.75 -3.87
CA GLY A 15 -4.36 -0.14 -4.23
C GLY A 15 -4.48 0.23 -5.71
N ALA A 16 -5.42 1.14 -5.99
CA ALA A 16 -5.77 1.61 -7.33
C ALA A 16 -5.21 3.02 -7.60
N GLN A 17 -5.35 3.50 -8.84
CA GLN A 17 -4.85 4.81 -9.28
C GLN A 17 -5.51 6.01 -8.57
N LEU A 18 -6.85 6.02 -8.53
CA LEU A 18 -7.63 7.14 -8.04
C LEU A 18 -8.02 6.96 -6.58
N LYS A 19 -8.10 8.10 -5.88
CA LYS A 19 -8.35 8.16 -4.44
C LYS A 19 -7.42 7.25 -3.64
N HIS A 20 -6.17 7.22 -4.08
CA HIS A 20 -5.18 6.23 -3.71
C HIS A 20 -4.98 6.11 -2.18
N THR A 21 -4.97 4.86 -1.74
CA THR A 21 -4.53 4.38 -0.42
C THR A 21 -3.80 3.06 -0.63
N PHE A 22 -2.84 2.77 0.25
CA PHE A 22 -2.16 1.48 0.32
C PHE A 22 -2.30 0.87 1.72
N ALA A 23 -2.00 -0.41 1.85
CA ALA A 23 -2.06 -1.10 3.14
C ALA A 23 -0.85 -2.01 3.37
N LEU A 24 -0.35 -2.05 4.61
CA LEU A 24 0.61 -3.05 5.08
C LEU A 24 -0.10 -4.06 5.98
N ALA A 25 0.08 -5.35 5.69
CA ALA A 25 -0.59 -6.42 6.43
C ALA A 25 0.39 -7.51 6.84
N ALA A 26 0.22 -8.03 8.07
CA ALA A 26 0.89 -9.24 8.54
C ALA A 26 0.07 -9.90 9.65
N GLY A 27 -0.07 -11.23 9.58
CA GLY A 27 -0.89 -11.97 10.52
C GLY A 27 -2.31 -11.38 10.57
N PRO A 28 -2.91 -11.16 11.75
CA PRO A 28 -4.29 -10.72 11.87
C PRO A 28 -4.49 -9.21 11.71
N ARG A 29 -3.45 -8.44 11.36
CA ARG A 29 -3.50 -6.96 11.35
C ARG A 29 -3.19 -6.36 9.99
N VAL A 30 -3.82 -5.23 9.73
CA VAL A 30 -3.57 -4.34 8.60
C VAL A 30 -3.48 -2.88 9.04
N HIS A 31 -2.54 -2.15 8.45
CA HIS A 31 -2.34 -0.71 8.60
C HIS A 31 -2.65 -0.05 7.26
N LEU A 32 -3.68 0.78 7.22
CA LEU A 32 -4.08 1.53 6.02
C LEU A 32 -3.42 2.90 6.03
N SER A 33 -2.95 3.35 4.87
CA SER A 33 -2.45 4.71 4.69
C SER A 33 -3.57 5.75 4.70
N SER A 34 -3.18 7.01 4.88
CA SER A 34 -4.06 8.14 4.54
C SER A 34 -4.35 8.16 3.03
N HIS A 35 -5.48 8.76 2.67
CA HIS A 35 -5.83 9.06 1.28
C HIS A 35 -4.87 10.13 0.71
N THR A 36 -4.35 9.88 -0.50
CA THR A 36 -3.30 10.72 -1.11
C THR A 36 -3.69 11.36 -2.45
N GLY A 37 -4.75 10.90 -3.12
CA GLY A 37 -5.28 11.53 -4.34
C GLY A 37 -5.19 10.66 -5.59
N ASP A 38 -4.76 11.24 -6.72
CA ASP A 38 -4.52 10.53 -7.99
C ASP A 38 -3.02 10.34 -8.19
N LEU A 39 -2.56 9.10 -8.35
CA LEU A 39 -1.13 8.80 -8.55
C LEU A 39 -0.54 9.44 -9.83
N ALA A 40 -1.36 9.87 -10.79
CA ALA A 40 -0.88 10.58 -11.99
C ALA A 40 -0.28 11.96 -11.64
N ASP A 41 -0.63 12.54 -10.48
CA ASP A 41 0.06 13.71 -9.96
C ASP A 41 1.38 13.29 -9.30
N ALA A 42 2.49 13.86 -9.78
CA ALA A 42 3.83 13.53 -9.31
C ALA A 42 4.00 13.72 -7.79
N ARG A 43 3.37 14.75 -7.20
CA ARG A 43 3.47 14.98 -5.75
C ARG A 43 2.70 13.92 -4.98
N THR A 44 1.58 13.45 -5.52
CA THR A 44 0.83 12.33 -4.94
C THR A 44 1.64 11.04 -5.01
N LEU A 45 2.36 10.77 -6.11
CA LEU A 45 3.23 9.61 -6.22
C LEU A 45 4.40 9.67 -5.22
N ASP A 46 5.07 10.82 -5.09
CA ASP A 46 6.14 11.04 -4.11
C ASP A 46 5.62 10.88 -2.67
N ALA A 47 4.44 11.44 -2.37
CA ALA A 47 3.80 11.31 -1.07
C ALA A 47 3.44 9.87 -0.75
N PHE A 48 3.01 9.07 -1.74
CA PHE A 48 2.81 7.64 -1.57
C PHE A 48 4.12 6.93 -1.20
N ALA A 49 5.19 7.12 -1.98
CA ALA A 49 6.46 6.46 -1.72
C ALA A 49 7.01 6.79 -0.32
N GLN A 50 6.94 8.05 0.08
CA GLN A 50 7.35 8.47 1.43
C GLN A 50 6.47 7.85 2.52
N ALA A 51 5.14 7.89 2.36
CA ALA A 51 4.22 7.30 3.30
C ALA A 51 4.40 5.78 3.45
N TYR A 52 4.75 5.08 2.36
CA TYR A 52 5.11 3.67 2.41
C TYR A 52 6.33 3.44 3.30
N HIS A 53 7.42 4.18 3.08
CA HIS A 53 8.62 4.08 3.91
C HIS A 53 8.34 4.39 5.38
N ASP A 54 7.59 5.45 5.65
CA ASP A 54 7.25 5.87 7.02
C ASP A 54 6.40 4.81 7.73
N LEU A 55 5.36 4.29 7.06
CA LEU A 55 4.48 3.27 7.65
C LEU A 55 5.21 1.94 7.85
N LYS A 56 6.10 1.57 6.92
CA LYS A 56 6.96 0.40 7.04
C LYS A 56 7.86 0.51 8.26
N HIS A 57 8.54 1.65 8.43
CA HIS A 57 9.38 1.92 9.60
C HIS A 57 8.59 1.93 10.91
N LEU A 58 7.43 2.59 10.93
CA LEU A 58 6.57 2.68 12.13
C LEU A 58 6.04 1.31 12.57
N THR A 59 5.71 0.44 11.62
CA THR A 59 5.12 -0.88 11.90
C THR A 59 6.17 -1.98 12.05
N GLY A 60 7.40 -1.76 11.59
CA GLY A 60 8.45 -2.78 11.52
C GLY A 60 8.14 -3.92 10.55
N LEU A 61 7.15 -3.74 9.66
CA LEU A 61 6.78 -4.76 8.68
C LEU A 61 7.73 -4.75 7.50
N GLU A 62 8.16 -5.94 7.07
CA GLU A 62 8.97 -6.15 5.88
C GLU A 62 8.14 -6.94 4.85
N PRO A 63 7.44 -6.26 3.91
CA PRO A 63 6.61 -6.93 2.91
C PRO A 63 7.41 -7.92 2.06
N GLN A 64 6.84 -9.11 1.88
CA GLN A 64 7.38 -10.19 1.05
C GLN A 64 6.57 -10.40 -0.23
N ALA A 65 5.41 -9.75 -0.33
CA ALA A 65 4.56 -9.75 -1.51
C ALA A 65 3.91 -8.38 -1.72
N VAL A 66 3.59 -8.11 -2.99
CA VAL A 66 2.86 -6.92 -3.44
C VAL A 66 1.54 -7.38 -4.05
N ALA A 67 0.43 -6.85 -3.56
CA ALA A 67 -0.89 -7.00 -4.16
C ALA A 67 -1.28 -5.69 -4.85
N HIS A 68 -1.60 -5.75 -6.13
CA HIS A 68 -1.92 -4.57 -6.95
C HIS A 68 -3.19 -4.81 -7.79
N ASP A 69 -3.70 -3.75 -8.42
CA ASP A 69 -4.80 -3.83 -9.37
C ASP A 69 -4.38 -4.62 -10.64
N LEU A 70 -5.32 -5.23 -11.35
CA LEU A 70 -5.01 -5.94 -12.59
C LEU A 70 -4.76 -5.01 -13.77
N HIS A 71 -5.08 -3.72 -13.67
CA HIS A 71 -4.87 -2.76 -14.74
C HIS A 71 -3.37 -2.43 -14.91
N PRO A 72 -2.73 -2.83 -16.03
CA PRO A 72 -1.29 -2.66 -16.22
C PRO A 72 -0.84 -1.19 -16.40
N GLY A 73 -1.78 -0.26 -16.56
CA GLY A 73 -1.51 1.16 -16.79
C GLY A 73 -1.55 1.99 -15.50
N TYR A 74 -1.93 1.39 -14.37
CA TYR A 74 -1.93 2.10 -13.09
C TYR A 74 -0.52 2.25 -12.57
N LEU A 75 -0.19 3.44 -12.06
CA LEU A 75 1.10 3.68 -11.44
C LEU A 75 1.27 2.84 -10.17
N SER A 76 0.19 2.53 -9.45
CA SER A 76 0.24 1.56 -8.35
C SER A 76 0.64 0.15 -8.81
N THR A 77 0.30 -0.23 -10.03
CA THR A 77 0.64 -1.56 -10.59
C THR A 77 2.07 -1.61 -11.14
N GLN A 78 2.64 -0.46 -11.50
CA GLN A 78 4.00 -0.33 -12.03
C GLN A 78 5.05 0.00 -10.97
N TRP A 79 4.62 0.25 -9.73
CA TRP A 79 5.46 0.56 -8.58
C TRP A 79 6.19 -0.69 -8.05
#